data_AF-A0A1E7IAY2-F1
#
_entry.id   AF-A0A1E7IAY2-F1
#
_cell.length_a   1.000
_cell.length_b   1.000
_cell.length_c   1.000
_cell.angle_alpha   90.00
_cell.angle_beta   90.00
_cell.angle_gamma   90.00
#
_symmetry.space_group_name_H-M   'P 1'
#
loop_
_entity.id
_entity.type
_entity.pdbx_description
1 polymer ?
#
loop_
_entity_poly.entity_id
_entity_poly.type
_entity_poly.pdbx_seq_one_letter_code
_entity_poly.pdbx_strand_id
1 'polypeptide(L)'
;MRRSEILLARRIAQLEKLQKDKDLKDLHLKVFEALSDPNRKEEVLRRALKNIDMWEYRQLCSQIYIKSWREILQKEGLPLKESLVGDYVEGIALRQNTPFGFLLRDENKFDTKKIS
;
A
#
# COMPACT_ATOMS: atom_id res chain seq x y z
N MET A 1 35.69 1.01 -1.63
CA MET A 1 34.68 2.08 -1.53
C MET A 1 35.12 3.04 -0.43
N ARG A 2 35.25 4.34 -0.72
CA ARG A 2 35.71 5.36 0.23
C ARG A 2 34.59 5.70 1.24
N ARG A 3 34.95 6.09 2.46
CA ARG A 3 33.99 6.43 3.54
C ARG A 3 32.95 7.49 3.12
N SER A 4 33.35 8.44 2.28
CA SER A 4 32.45 9.45 1.70
C SER A 4 31.40 8.85 0.75
N GLU A 5 31.77 7.86 -0.06
CA GLU A 5 30.86 7.15 -0.98
C GLU A 5 29.80 6.36 -0.18
N ILE A 6 30.19 5.75 0.95
CA ILE A 6 29.27 5.03 1.84
C ILE A 6 28.26 6.00 2.49
N LEU A 7 28.71 7.17 2.94
CA LEU A 7 27.82 8.17 3.56
C LEU A 7 26.83 8.76 2.54
N LEU A 8 27.29 9.01 1.31
CA LEU A 8 26.41 9.47 0.22
C LEU A 8 25.37 8.40 -0.14
N ALA A 9 25.80 7.14 -0.31
CA ALA A 9 24.88 6.03 -0.60
C ALA A 9 23.81 5.86 0.48
N ARG A 10 24.19 5.98 1.77
CA ARG A 10 23.24 5.95 2.88
C ARG A 10 22.24 7.11 2.84
N ARG A 11 22.70 8.32 2.53
CA ARG A 11 21.82 9.49 2.43
C ARG A 11 20.84 9.36 1.28
N ILE A 12 21.29 8.87 0.13
CA ILE A 12 20.42 8.60 -1.03
C ILE A 12 19.37 7.55 -0.66
N ALA A 13 19.78 6.42 -0.07
CA ALA A 13 18.86 5.36 0.33
C ALA A 13 17.82 5.83 1.37
N GLN A 14 18.20 6.73 2.28
CA GLN A 14 17.27 7.35 3.23
C GLN A 14 16.24 8.23 2.52
N LEU A 15 16.67 9.08 1.58
CA LEU A 15 15.76 9.94 0.82
C LEU A 15 14.80 9.13 -0.06
N GLU A 16 15.29 8.09 -0.73
CA GLU A 16 14.46 7.17 -1.51
C GLU A 16 13.43 6.44 -0.65
N LYS A 17 13.82 6.02 0.56
CA LYS A 17 12.89 5.39 1.50
C LYS A 17 11.80 6.37 1.93
N LEU A 18 12.17 7.60 2.29
CA LEU A 18 11.20 8.64 2.67
C LEU A 18 10.20 8.94 1.55
N GLN A 19 10.68 9.01 0.30
CA GLN A 19 9.80 9.21 -0.86
C GLN A 19 8.84 8.02 -1.04
N LYS A 20 9.35 6.78 -0.99
CA LYS A 20 8.51 5.58 -1.08
C LYS A 20 7.46 5.51 0.02
N ASP A 21 7.84 5.84 1.26
CA ASP A 21 6.92 5.83 2.39
C ASP A 21 5.81 6.90 2.21
N LYS A 22 6.14 8.06 1.61
CA LYS A 22 5.15 9.08 1.22
C LYS A 22 4.23 8.58 0.11
N ASP A 23 4.77 8.03 -0.98
CA ASP A 23 3.97 7.53 -2.10
C ASP A 23 3.01 6.42 -1.66
N LEU A 24 3.46 5.53 -0.76
CA LEU A 24 2.62 4.52 -0.14
C LEU A 24 1.51 5.15 0.71
N LYS A 25 1.80 6.19 1.49
CA LYS A 25 0.78 6.89 2.27
C LYS A 25 -0.29 7.52 1.36
N ASP A 26 0.13 8.12 0.25
CA ASP A 26 -0.78 8.71 -0.74
C ASP A 26 -1.65 7.64 -1.43
N LEU A 27 -1.08 6.48 -1.75
CA LEU A 27 -1.86 5.32 -2.19
C LEU A 27 -2.91 4.92 -1.16
N HIS A 28 -2.54 4.84 0.13
CA HIS A 28 -3.44 4.43 1.19
C HIS A 28 -4.57 5.43 1.47
N LEU A 29 -4.36 6.73 1.22
CA LEU A 29 -5.42 7.73 1.19
C LEU A 29 -6.43 7.45 0.07
N LYS A 30 -5.96 7.17 -1.16
CA LYS A 30 -6.82 6.81 -2.29
C LYS A 30 -7.58 5.50 -2.07
N VAL A 31 -6.95 4.53 -1.40
CA VAL A 31 -7.61 3.30 -0.97
C VAL A 31 -8.76 3.61 -0.02
N PHE A 32 -8.53 4.46 0.98
CA PHE A 32 -9.58 4.87 1.91
C PHE A 32 -10.76 5.54 1.18
N GLU A 33 -10.48 6.44 0.24
CA GLU A 33 -11.50 7.08 -0.60
C GLU A 33 -12.30 6.05 -1.42
N ALA A 34 -11.60 5.12 -2.08
CA ALA A 34 -12.24 4.11 -2.91
C ALA A 34 -13.05 3.08 -2.09
N LEU A 35 -12.64 2.78 -0.86
CA LEU A 35 -13.40 1.94 0.07
C LEU A 35 -14.56 2.69 0.74
N SER A 36 -14.55 4.02 0.71
CA SER A 36 -15.64 4.87 1.22
C SER A 36 -16.71 5.16 0.14
N ASP A 37 -16.39 4.94 -1.13
CA ASP A 37 -17.32 5.08 -2.27
C ASP A 37 -18.09 3.76 -2.49
N PRO A 38 -19.42 3.71 -2.29
CA PRO A 38 -20.22 2.51 -2.50
C PRO A 38 -20.08 1.89 -3.90
N ASN A 39 -19.81 2.70 -4.93
CA ASN A 39 -19.68 2.20 -6.31
C ASN A 39 -18.35 1.51 -6.57
N ARG A 40 -17.33 1.77 -5.74
CA ARG A 40 -15.97 1.26 -5.91
C ARG A 40 -15.56 0.28 -4.83
N LYS A 41 -16.16 0.38 -3.64
CA LYS A 41 -15.83 -0.39 -2.44
C LYS A 41 -15.75 -1.88 -2.72
N GLU A 42 -16.80 -2.46 -3.29
CA GLU A 42 -16.90 -3.91 -3.49
C GLU A 42 -15.79 -4.44 -4.42
N GLU A 43 -15.52 -3.74 -5.53
CA GLU A 43 -14.47 -4.15 -6.48
C GLU A 43 -13.06 -4.01 -5.87
N VAL A 44 -12.81 -2.95 -5.12
CA VAL A 44 -11.52 -2.75 -4.44
C VAL A 44 -11.30 -3.81 -3.37
N LEU A 45 -12.32 -4.11 -2.54
CA LEU A 45 -12.28 -5.17 -1.55
C LEU A 45 -12.01 -6.53 -2.20
N ARG A 46 -12.76 -6.88 -3.23
CA ARG A 46 -12.64 -8.16 -3.95
C ARG A 46 -11.22 -8.36 -4.50
N ARG A 47 -10.64 -7.32 -5.12
CA ARG A 47 -9.26 -7.40 -5.66
C ARG A 47 -8.21 -7.47 -4.56
N ALA A 48 -8.39 -6.74 -3.46
CA ALA A 48 -7.48 -6.79 -2.32
C ALA A 48 -7.49 -8.19 -1.68
N LEU A 49 -8.67 -8.75 -1.43
CA LEU A 49 -8.83 -10.10 -0.90
C LEU A 49 -8.22 -11.16 -1.84
N LYS A 50 -8.45 -11.04 -3.15
CA LYS A 50 -7.81 -11.93 -4.14
C LYS A 50 -6.27 -11.91 -4.06
N ASN A 51 -5.67 -10.74 -3.82
CA ASN A 51 -4.22 -10.64 -3.63
C ASN A 51 -3.77 -11.31 -2.32
N ILE A 52 -4.50 -11.10 -1.23
CA ILE A 52 -4.22 -11.75 0.06
C ILE A 52 -4.32 -13.27 -0.06
N ASP A 53 -5.38 -13.79 -0.69
CA ASP A 53 -5.57 -15.22 -0.90
C ASP A 53 -4.43 -15.82 -1.73
N MET A 54 -3.99 -15.13 -2.79
CA MET A 54 -2.84 -15.53 -3.58
C MET A 54 -1.55 -15.57 -2.74
N TRP A 55 -1.31 -14.55 -1.90
CA TRP A 55 -0.12 -14.49 -1.06
C TRP A 55 -0.11 -15.60 -0.02
N GLU A 56 -1.27 -15.89 0.58
CA GLU A 56 -1.44 -16.97 1.54
C GLU A 56 -1.20 -18.34 0.88
N TYR A 57 -1.87 -18.60 -0.25
CA TYR A 57 -1.73 -19.86 -0.98
C TYR A 57 -0.29 -20.12 -1.44
N ARG A 58 0.42 -19.08 -1.88
CA ARG A 58 1.80 -19.19 -2.39
C ARG A 58 2.87 -18.91 -1.33
N GLN A 59 2.50 -18.67 -0.08
CA GLN A 59 3.41 -18.32 1.02
C GLN A 59 4.33 -17.13 0.71
N LEU A 60 3.79 -16.10 0.05
CA LEU A 60 4.54 -14.90 -0.38
C LEU A 60 4.59 -13.79 0.67
N CYS A 61 3.81 -13.92 1.75
CA CYS A 61 3.72 -12.95 2.82
C CYS A 61 3.60 -13.65 4.18
N SER A 62 4.09 -13.01 5.24
CA SER A 62 3.97 -13.53 6.60
C SER A 62 2.50 -13.65 7.00
N GLN A 63 2.16 -14.74 7.70
CA GLN A 63 0.82 -14.98 8.23
C GLN A 63 0.33 -13.87 9.15
N ILE A 64 1.23 -13.19 9.85
CA ILE A 64 0.91 -12.03 10.70
C ILE A 64 0.32 -10.91 9.83
N TYR A 65 0.96 -10.58 8.69
CA TYR A 65 0.48 -9.53 7.80
C TYR A 65 -0.80 -9.92 7.05
N ILE A 66 -0.93 -11.19 6.66
CA ILE A 66 -2.17 -11.72 6.07
C ILE A 66 -3.34 -11.51 7.04
N LYS A 67 -3.18 -11.92 8.30
CA LYS A 67 -4.19 -11.75 9.34
C LYS A 67 -4.54 -10.27 9.57
N SER A 68 -3.52 -9.42 9.75
CA SER A 68 -3.74 -7.98 9.95
C SER A 68 -4.49 -7.35 8.79
N TRP A 69 -4.18 -7.71 7.54
CA TRP A 69 -4.90 -7.17 6.39
C TRP A 69 -6.36 -7.61 6.34
N ARG A 70 -6.65 -8.89 6.62
CA ARG A 70 -8.03 -9.38 6.69
C ARG A 70 -8.83 -8.64 7.76
N GLU A 71 -8.24 -8.42 8.94
CA GLU A 71 -8.88 -7.65 10.04
C GLU A 71 -9.13 -6.19 9.65
N ILE A 72 -8.19 -5.53 8.95
CA ILE A 72 -8.36 -4.14 8.51
C ILE A 72 -9.45 -4.01 7.46
N LEU A 73 -9.55 -4.96 6.52
CA LEU A 73 -10.56 -4.94 5.47
C LEU A 73 -11.99 -5.15 5.99
N GLN A 74 -12.15 -5.57 7.24
CA GLN A 74 -13.44 -5.66 7.93
C GLN A 74 -13.84 -4.35 8.63
N LYS A 75 -12.92 -3.38 8.74
CA LYS A 75 -13.19 -2.07 9.37
C LYS A 75 -13.83 -1.12 8.37
N GLU A 76 -14.53 -0.13 8.90
CA GLU A 76 -15.12 0.98 8.13
C GLU A 76 -14.86 2.32 8.82
N GLY A 77 -15.07 3.43 8.11
CA GLY A 77 -14.99 4.78 8.67
C GLY A 77 -13.63 5.12 9.31
N LEU A 78 -13.67 5.73 10.49
CA LEU A 78 -12.46 6.19 11.20
C LEU A 78 -11.47 5.05 11.52
N PRO A 79 -11.89 3.89 12.08
CA PRO A 79 -10.98 2.77 12.32
C PRO A 79 -10.24 2.26 11.07
N LEU A 80 -10.90 2.28 9.91
CA LEU A 80 -10.27 1.93 8.63
C LEU A 80 -9.24 2.98 8.24
N LYS A 81 -9.60 4.26 8.30
CA LYS A 81 -8.69 5.38 7.98
C LYS A 81 -7.43 5.35 8.83
N GLU A 82 -7.56 5.15 10.13
CA GLU A 82 -6.44 5.05 11.07
C GLU A 82 -5.53 3.87 10.72
N SER A 83 -6.11 2.72 10.38
CA SER A 83 -5.34 1.52 10.02
C SER A 83 -4.58 1.67 8.71
N LEU A 84 -5.11 2.43 7.75
CA LEU A 84 -4.48 2.64 6.44
C LEU A 84 -3.42 3.76 6.48
N VAL A 85 -3.71 4.86 7.18
CA VAL A 85 -2.95 6.13 7.05
C VAL A 85 -2.17 6.48 8.33
N GLY A 86 -2.41 5.81 9.45
CA GLY A 86 -1.74 6.09 10.73
C GLY A 86 -0.22 5.97 10.65
N ASP A 87 0.48 6.86 11.35
CA ASP A 87 1.94 6.95 11.38
C ASP A 87 2.57 6.18 12.56
N TYR A 88 2.04 4.99 12.86
CA TYR A 88 2.62 4.07 13.84
C TYR A 88 3.55 3.05 13.14
N VAL A 89 4.53 2.50 13.89
CA VAL A 89 5.62 1.67 13.33
C VAL A 89 5.07 0.45 12.58
N GLU A 90 4.07 -0.20 13.15
CA GLU A 90 3.39 -1.35 12.56
C GLU A 90 2.62 -0.96 11.29
N GLY A 91 2.05 0.25 11.25
CA GLY A 91 1.35 0.80 10.09
C GLY A 91 2.27 1.02 8.90
N ILE A 92 3.49 1.51 9.14
CA ILE A 92 4.50 1.69 8.09
C ILE A 92 4.91 0.33 7.50
N ALA A 93 5.24 -0.65 8.35
CA ALA A 93 5.62 -1.99 7.89
C ALA A 93 4.48 -2.70 7.14
N LEU A 94 3.25 -2.48 7.56
CA LEU A 94 2.08 -3.05 6.92
C LEU A 94 1.84 -2.44 5.52
N ARG A 95 1.94 -1.11 5.37
CA ARG A 95 1.79 -0.43 4.06
C ARG A 95 2.81 -0.90 3.02
N GLN A 96 4.02 -1.27 3.43
CA GLN A 96 5.02 -1.83 2.52
C GLN A 96 4.56 -3.17 1.91
N ASN A 97 3.67 -3.89 2.59
CA ASN A 97 3.07 -5.15 2.15
C ASN A 97 1.61 -4.95 1.71
N THR A 98 1.34 -3.88 0.97
CA THR A 98 -0.02 -3.46 0.62
C THR A 98 -0.69 -4.33 -0.45
N PRO A 99 -1.93 -4.85 -0.24
CA PRO A 99 -2.65 -5.61 -1.25
C PRO A 99 -3.20 -4.71 -2.37
N PHE A 100 -3.04 -3.39 -2.26
CA PHE A 100 -3.64 -2.40 -3.14
C PHE A 100 -2.73 -1.93 -4.29
N GLY A 101 -1.58 -2.57 -4.52
CA GLY A 101 -0.67 -2.20 -5.62
C GLY A 101 -1.30 -2.24 -7.02
N PHE A 102 -2.49 -2.84 -7.16
CA PHE A 102 -3.26 -2.79 -8.40
C PHE A 102 -3.83 -1.40 -8.72
N LEU A 103 -4.08 -0.55 -7.74
CA LEU A 103 -4.58 0.82 -7.96
C LEU A 103 -3.53 1.69 -8.65
N LEU A 104 -2.25 1.52 -8.29
CA LEU A 104 -1.14 2.20 -8.97
C LEU A 104 -1.06 1.84 -10.46
N ARG A 105 -1.37 0.59 -10.80
CA ARG A 105 -1.37 0.11 -12.20
C ARG A 105 -2.54 0.66 -13.00
N ASP A 106 -3.68 0.86 -12.37
CA ASP A 106 -4.88 1.35 -13.04
C ASP A 106 -4.76 2.85 -13.35
N GLU A 107 -4.12 3.64 -12.49
CA GLU A 107 -3.83 5.06 -12.76
C GLU A 107 -2.95 5.26 -14.00
N ASN A 108 -1.91 4.45 -14.16
CA ASN A 108 -1.04 4.50 -15.34
C ASN A 108 -1.76 4.13 -16.67
N LYS A 109 -2.89 3.41 -16.59
CA LYS A 109 -3.72 3.09 -17.77
C LYS A 109 -4.62 4.25 -18.21
N PHE A 110 -4.88 5.23 -17.35
CA PHE A 110 -5.64 6.43 -17.70
C PHE A 110 -4.75 7.55 -18.24
N ASP A 111 -3.48 7.62 -17.82
CA ASP A 111 -2.53 8.62 -18.34
C ASP A 111 -2.09 8.34 -19.79
N THR A 112 -2.04 7.05 -20.18
CA THR A 112 -1.68 6.64 -21.55
C THR A 112 -2.78 6.87 -22.59
N LYS A 113 -3.99 7.25 -22.18
CA LYS A 113 -5.11 7.57 -23.10
C LYS A 113 -5.26 9.06 -23.41
N LYS A 114 -4.40 9.93 -22.90
CA LYS A 114 -4.41 11.38 -23.22
C LYS A 114 -3.51 11.78 -24.39
N ILE A 115 -2.92 10.82 -25.08
CA ILE A 115 -2.15 11.05 -26.32
C ILE A 115 -2.75 10.16 -27.41
N SER A 116 -3.92 10.56 -27.92
CA SER A 116 -4.50 10.05 -29.16
C SER A 116 -5.34 11.16 -29.78
#